data_AF-A0A9X8ZZ13-F1
#
_entry.id   AF-A0A9X8ZZ13-F1
#
_cell.length_a   1.000
_cell.length_b   1.000
_cell.length_c   1.000
_cell.angle_alpha   90.00
_cell.angle_beta   90.00
_cell.angle_gamma   90.00
#
_symmetry.space_group_name_H-M   'P 1'
#
loop_
_entity.id
_entity.type
_entity.pdbx_description
1 polymer ?
#
loop_
_entity_poly.entity_id
_entity_poly.type
_entity_poly.pdbx_seq_one_letter_code
_entity_poly.pdbx_strand_id
1 'polypeptide(L)' 'HVPKWKGKAGEKLVKRILSKLDSESYCVLHNVTVYTEYGDTTQIDHIVLAETGVFVVETKNYEGWIYG' A
#
# COMPACT_ATOMS: atom_id res chain seq x y z
N HIS A 1 21.10 -4.62 1.02
CA HIS A 1 20.14 -3.50 0.92
C HIS A 1 19.26 -3.73 -0.30
N VAL A 2 17.93 -3.83 -0.15
CA VAL A 2 17.04 -3.99 -1.32
C VAL A 2 17.07 -2.67 -2.12
N PRO A 3 17.20 -2.70 -3.46
CA PRO A 3 17.21 -1.47 -4.23
C PRO A 3 15.87 -0.73 -4.15
N LYS A 4 15.90 0.61 -3.99
CA LYS A 4 14.69 1.45 -3.96
C LYS A 4 13.78 1.28 -5.19
N TRP A 5 14.35 0.92 -6.34
CA TRP A 5 13.59 0.67 -7.57
C TRP A 5 12.71 -0.60 -7.46
N LYS A 6 13.14 -1.63 -6.71
CA LYS A 6 12.34 -2.84 -6.50
C LYS A 6 11.07 -2.52 -5.71
N GLY A 7 11.18 -1.71 -4.65
CA GLY A 7 10.02 -1.23 -3.89
C GLY A 7 9.02 -0.50 -4.78
N LYS A 8 9.49 0.52 -5.51
CA LYS A 8 8.65 1.30 -6.45
C LYS A 8 7.99 0.44 -7.54
N ALA A 9 8.69 -0.57 -8.05
CA ALA A 9 8.14 -1.49 -9.04
C ALA A 9 6.99 -2.33 -8.46
N GLY A 10 7.14 -2.81 -7.22
CA GLY A 10 6.09 -3.50 -6.48
C GLY A 10 4.88 -2.61 -6.25
N GLU A 11 5.08 -1.41 -5.70
CA GLU A 11 4.00 -0.45 -5.43
C GLU A 11 3.23 -0.08 -6.71
N LYS A 12 3.95 0.10 -7.83
CA LYS A 12 3.33 0.37 -9.13
C LYS A 12 2.48 -0.79 -9.64
N LEU A 13 2.90 -2.03 -9.40
CA LEU A 13 2.13 -3.22 -9.76
C LEU A 13 0.86 -3.30 -8.91
N VAL A 14 0.95 -3.14 -7.60
CA VAL A 14 -0.21 -3.18 -6.70
C VAL A 14 -1.20 -2.05 -7.04
N LYS A 15 -0.71 -0.82 -7.28
CA LYS A 15 -1.54 0.29 -7.77
C LYS A 15 -2.33 -0.06 -9.04
N ARG A 16 -1.71 -0.76 -10.00
CA ARG A 16 -2.38 -1.21 -11.23
C ARG A 16 -3.42 -2.31 -10.97
N ILE A 17 -3.24 -3.11 -9.94
CA ILE A 17 -4.22 -4.12 -9.54
C ILE A 17 -5.42 -3.43 -8.88
N LEU A 18 -5.16 -2.54 -7.93
CA LEU A 18 -6.20 -1.80 -7.19
C LEU A 18 -7.00 -0.85 -8.10
N SER A 19 -6.41 -0.32 -9.17
CA SER A 19 -7.12 0.52 -10.14
C SER A 19 -8.19 -0.23 -10.95
N LYS A 20 -8.33 -1.55 -10.77
CA LYS A 20 -9.39 -2.36 -11.39
C LYS A 20 -10.61 -2.53 -10.50
N LEU A 21 -10.55 -2.08 -9.25
CA LEU A 21 -11.72 -2.06 -8.38
C LEU A 21 -12.76 -1.10 -8.93
N ASP A 22 -14.03 -1.43 -8.72
CA ASP A 22 -15.15 -0.58 -9.10
C ASP A 22 -15.11 0.74 -8.32
N SER A 23 -15.06 1.87 -9.03
CA SER A 23 -14.88 3.19 -8.40
C SER A 23 -16.09 3.69 -7.63
N GLU A 24 -17.29 3.14 -7.90
CA GLU A 24 -18.51 3.46 -7.14
C GLU A 24 -18.50 2.77 -5.78
N SER A 25 -17.94 1.55 -5.71
CA SER A 25 -17.90 0.74 -4.50
C SER A 25 -16.63 0.92 -3.66
N TYR A 26 -15.53 1.38 -4.29
CA TYR A 26 -14.21 1.46 -3.67
C TYR A 26 -13.51 2.79 -3.93
N CYS A 27 -12.95 3.38 -2.88
CA CYS A 27 -12.02 4.50 -2.97
C CYS A 27 -10.62 4.04 -2.59
N VAL A 28 -9.63 4.32 -3.45
CA VAL A 28 -8.24 3.87 -3.25
C VAL A 28 -7.33 5.08 -3.08
N LEU A 29 -6.61 5.13 -1.97
CA LEU A 29 -5.57 6.12 -1.68
C LEU A 29 -4.20 5.44 -1.73
N HIS A 30 -3.20 6.12 -2.28
CA HIS A 30 -1.83 5.59 -2.38
C HIS A 30 -0.84 6.56 -1.73
N ASN A 31 0.22 6.03 -1.11
CA ASN A 31 1.31 6.77 -0.50
C ASN A 31 0.81 7.81 0.53
N VAL A 32 -0.03 7.35 1.45
CA VAL A 32 -0.65 8.21 2.47
C VAL A 32 0.32 8.36 3.63
N THR A 33 0.75 9.59 3.92
CA THR A 33 1.52 9.91 5.13
C THR A 33 0.58 10.31 6.26
N VAL A 34 0.71 9.65 7.41
CA VAL A 34 -0.07 9.96 8.63
C VAL A 34 0.87 10.31 9.78
N TYR A 35 0.38 11.15 10.69
CA TYR A 35 1.05 11.41 11.96
C TYR A 35 0.74 10.29 12.95
N THR A 36 1.74 9.87 13.72
CA THR A 36 1.53 8.96 14.84
C THR A 36 1.19 9.78 16.10
N GLU A 37 0.72 9.10 17.14
CA GLU A 37 0.51 9.69 18.47
C GLU A 37 1.79 10.26 19.11
N TYR A 38 2.98 9.82 18.65
CA TYR A 38 4.29 10.26 19.15
C TYR A 38 4.83 11.49 18.41
N GLY A 39 4.10 12.00 17.42
CA GLY A 39 4.45 13.22 16.68
C GLY A 39 5.40 13.00 15.50
N ASP A 40 5.80 11.76 15.20
CA ASP A 40 6.47 11.39 13.95
C ASP A 40 5.45 11.01 12.86
N THR A 41 5.95 10.59 11.70
CA THR A 41 5.11 10.23 10.54
C THR A 41 5.44 8.84 10.04
N THR A 42 4.43 8.15 9.55
CA THR A 42 4.59 6.88 8.83
C THR A 42 3.87 6.93 7.48
N GLN A 43 4.35 6.16 6.52
CA GLN A 43 3.72 6.00 5.21
C GLN A 43 2.94 4.70 5.17
N ILE A 44 1.70 4.78 4.69
CA ILE A 44 0.89 3.64 4.30
C ILE A 44 0.89 3.57 2.78
N ASP A 45 1.30 2.42 2.23
CA ASP A 45 1.45 2.26 0.79
C ASP A 45 0.12 2.41 0.07
N HIS A 46 -0.91 1.65 0.46
CA HIS A 46 -2.25 1.76 -0.10
C HIS A 46 -3.35 1.59 0.94
N ILE A 47 -4.39 2.42 0.86
CA ILE A 47 -5.61 2.31 1.64
C ILE A 47 -6.76 2.09 0.67
N VAL A 48 -7.56 1.05 0.90
CA VAL A 48 -8.81 0.79 0.18
C VAL A 48 -9.97 1.01 1.14
N LEU A 49 -10.83 1.96 0.82
CA LEU A 49 -12.08 2.22 1.51
C LEU A 49 -13.20 1.50 0.75
N ALA A 50 -13.96 0.69 1.47
CA ALA A 50 -15.15 0.00 0.97
C ALA A 50 -16.29 0.17 1.99
N GLU A 51 -17.53 -0.12 1.59
CA GLU A 51 -18.67 -0.16 2.51
C GLU A 51 -18.43 -1.12 3.68
N THR A 52 -17.71 -2.22 3.44
CA THR A 52 -17.40 -3.24 4.45
C THR A 52 -16.26 -2.87 5.39
N GLY A 53 -15.53 -1.78 5.13
CA GLY A 53 -14.44 -1.33 6.01
C GLY A 53 -13.22 -0.73 5.30
N VAL A 54 -12.13 -0.62 6.06
CA VAL A 54 -10.86 -0.04 5.63
C VAL A 54 -9.80 -1.13 5.54
N PHE A 55 -9.18 -1.28 4.38
CA PHE A 55 -8.12 -2.24 4.13
C PHE A 55 -6.80 -1.52 3.91
N VAL A 56 -5.77 -1.91 4.67
CA VAL A 56 -4.41 -1.42 4.53
C VAL A 56 -3.59 -2.46 3.79
N VAL A 57 -2.98 -2.07 2.67
CA VAL A 57 -2.18 -2.97 1.83
C VAL A 57 -0.74 -2.47 1.80
N GLU A 58 0.15 -3.23 2.41
CA GLU A 58 1.59 -2.97 2.47
C GLU A 58 2.33 -3.73 1.37
N THR A 59 3.19 -3.05 0.61
CA THR A 59 3.88 -3.66 -0.53
C THR A 59 5.29 -4.08 -0.16
N LYS A 60 5.54 -5.40 -0.17
CA LYS A 60 6.85 -5.99 0.09
C LYS A 60 7.35 -6.76 -1.13
N ASN A 61 8.25 -6.15 -1.90
CA ASN A 61 8.84 -6.78 -3.09
C ASN A 61 10.16 -7.49 -2.74
N TYR A 62 10.05 -8.65 -2.08
CA TYR A 62 11.17 -9.51 -1.71
C TYR A 62 11.22 -10.76 -2.62
N GLU A 63 12.43 -11.30 -2.80
CA GLU A 63 12.67 -12.59 -3.48
C GLU A 63 13.19 -13.58 -2.44
N GLY A 64 12.85 -14.87 -2.59
CA GLY A 64 13.26 -15.93 -1.67
C GLY A 64 12.22 -16.25 -0.59
N TRP A 65 12.64 -17.01 0.41
CA TRP A 65 11.76 -17.43 1.51
C TRP A 65 11.51 -16.27 2.48
N ILE A 66 10.23 -15.96 2.67
CA ILE A 66 9.78 -15.03 3.69
C ILE A 66 9.44 -15.87 4.92
N TYR A 67 10.25 -15.74 5.96
CA TYR A 67 9.98 -16.34 7.27
C TYR A 67 9.39 -15.26 8.18
N GLY A 68 8.41 -15.64 9.01
CA GLY A 68 7.73 -14.79 9.98
C GLY A 68 7.97 -15.26 11.40
#